data_AF-A0A435AVI0-F1
#
_entry.id   AF-A0A435AVI0-F1
#
_cell.length_a   1.000
_cell.length_b   1.000
_cell.length_c   1.000
_cell.angle_alpha   90.00
_cell.angle_beta   90.00
_cell.angle_gamma   90.00
#
_symmetry.space_group_name_H-M   'P 1'
#
loop_
_entity.id
_entity.type
_entity.pdbx_description
1 polymer ?
#
loop_
_entity_poly.entity_id
_entity_poly.type
_entity_poly.pdbx_seq_one_letter_code
_entity_poly.pdbx_strand_id
1 'polypeptide(L)'
;MPPENYSFLDVAVLDAVRQRFAAGDAIAILSADLEQVIWANGPGAAVFGYPDIEGIIGASARLPLIARRQIMATSGFPQIGSDRAITLRLATGMVSRAVGFLASAVAMPDGEKAIMLTVPAAQTGSRSAAEIASRAIGGFTEDGHFIAFVDAAGKVEAASDGFAALGILPETLAALVADVADDSDRIVKRLVPGGSNSYPAGLARLTET
;
A
#
# COMPACT_ATOMS: atom_id res chain seq x y z
N MET A 1 -16.59 9.00 15.50
CA MET A 1 -16.90 8.82 14.08
C MET A 1 -16.16 7.56 13.65
N PRO A 2 -16.73 6.61 12.90
CA PRO A 2 -15.88 5.58 12.31
C PRO A 2 -14.85 6.32 11.44
N PRO A 3 -13.58 5.87 11.39
CA PRO A 3 -12.64 6.47 10.46
C PRO A 3 -13.25 6.39 9.06
N GLU A 4 -13.23 7.51 8.33
CA GLU A 4 -13.49 7.44 6.90
C GLU A 4 -12.45 6.47 6.33
N ASN A 5 -12.89 5.37 5.72
CA ASN A 5 -11.97 4.44 5.08
C ASN A 5 -11.23 5.22 3.99
N TYR A 6 -9.95 5.51 4.20
CA TYR A 6 -9.14 6.12 3.16
C TYR A 6 -9.17 5.22 1.93
N SER A 7 -9.37 5.80 0.75
CA SER A 7 -9.19 5.03 -0.48
C SER A 7 -7.75 4.52 -0.52
N PHE A 8 -7.57 3.26 -0.94
CA PHE A 8 -6.24 2.66 -1.09
C PHE A 8 -5.30 3.57 -1.89
N LEU A 9 -5.85 4.22 -2.92
CA LEU A 9 -5.12 5.07 -3.86
C LEU A 9 -4.70 6.40 -3.22
N ASP A 10 -5.52 6.97 -2.32
CA ASP A 10 -5.21 8.21 -1.60
C ASP A 10 -4.03 8.05 -0.64
N VAL A 11 -3.87 6.86 -0.05
CA VAL A 11 -2.72 6.55 0.82
C VAL A 11 -1.49 6.18 -0.01
N ALA A 12 -1.66 5.48 -1.13
CA ALA A 12 -0.55 5.06 -1.99
C ALA A 12 0.23 6.22 -2.63
N VAL A 13 -0.40 7.39 -2.79
CA VAL A 13 0.26 8.61 -3.33
C VAL A 13 1.02 9.43 -2.30
N LEU A 14 0.83 9.18 -0.99
CA LEU A 14 1.58 9.89 0.05
C LEU A 14 3.08 9.67 -0.15
N ASP A 15 3.89 10.72 -0.15
CA ASP A 15 5.31 10.63 -0.53
C ASP A 15 6.09 9.55 0.24
N ALA A 16 5.80 9.40 1.55
CA ALA A 16 6.43 8.38 2.40
C ALA A 16 6.06 6.94 1.99
N VAL A 17 4.85 6.73 1.49
CA VAL A 17 4.31 5.43 1.09
C VAL A 17 4.70 5.13 -0.35
N ARG A 18 4.49 6.09 -1.24
CA ARG A 18 4.65 6.01 -2.69
C ARG A 18 5.99 5.41 -3.12
N GLN A 19 7.09 5.98 -2.62
CA GLN A 19 8.45 5.54 -2.99
C GLN A 19 8.71 4.09 -2.56
N ARG A 20 8.27 3.74 -1.35
CA ARG A 20 8.41 2.40 -0.77
C ARG A 20 7.53 1.39 -1.51
N PHE A 21 6.33 1.80 -1.87
CA PHE A 21 5.37 0.98 -2.59
C PHE A 21 5.87 0.65 -3.99
N ALA A 22 6.38 1.65 -4.72
CA ALA A 22 7.02 1.46 -6.03
C ALA A 22 8.28 0.57 -5.95
N ALA A 23 9.03 0.63 -4.85
CA ALA A 23 10.18 -0.24 -4.61
C ALA A 23 9.79 -1.70 -4.25
N GLY A 24 8.52 -1.97 -4.00
CA GLY A 24 8.03 -3.29 -3.60
C GLY A 24 8.25 -3.63 -2.14
N ASP A 25 8.53 -2.63 -1.30
CA ASP A 25 8.70 -2.84 0.12
C ASP A 25 7.38 -3.34 0.72
N ALA A 26 7.46 -4.21 1.73
CA ALA A 26 6.28 -4.59 2.51
C ALA A 26 5.93 -3.45 3.46
N ILE A 27 4.71 -2.94 3.39
CA ILE A 27 4.27 -1.75 4.12
C ILE A 27 2.98 -2.07 4.87
N ALA A 28 2.96 -1.74 6.16
CA ALA A 28 1.74 -1.66 6.94
C ALA A 28 1.74 -0.33 7.71
N ILE A 29 0.64 0.41 7.62
CA ILE A 29 0.43 1.66 8.35
C ILE A 29 -0.51 1.35 9.51
N LEU A 30 -0.09 1.74 10.70
CA LEU A 30 -0.82 1.54 11.94
C LEU A 30 -1.35 2.88 12.45
N SER A 31 -2.51 2.84 13.12
CA SER A 31 -3.03 3.96 13.91
C SER A 31 -1.99 4.44 14.94
N ALA A 32 -2.09 5.70 15.39
CA ALA A 32 -1.15 6.28 16.36
C ALA A 32 -1.03 5.47 17.67
N ASP A 33 -2.10 4.80 18.08
CA ASP A 33 -2.13 3.93 19.27
C ASP A 33 -1.55 2.52 19.00
N LEU A 34 -1.23 2.20 17.75
CA LEU A 34 -0.72 0.92 17.26
C LEU A 34 -1.72 -0.24 17.42
N GLU A 35 -3.02 0.04 17.52
CA GLU A 35 -4.05 -0.98 17.74
C GLU A 35 -4.62 -1.54 16.46
N GLN A 36 -4.66 -0.74 15.40
CA GLN A 36 -5.31 -1.06 14.14
C GLN A 36 -4.36 -0.87 12.97
N VAL A 37 -4.45 -1.75 11.97
CA VAL A 37 -3.82 -1.52 10.67
C VAL A 37 -4.79 -0.69 9.83
N ILE A 38 -4.39 0.51 9.43
CA ILE A 38 -5.24 1.42 8.66
C ILE A 38 -5.00 1.30 7.15
N TRP A 39 -3.84 0.78 6.74
CA TRP A 39 -3.52 0.49 5.34
C TRP A 39 -2.38 -0.53 5.25
N ALA A 40 -2.38 -1.38 4.23
CA ALA A 40 -1.25 -2.26 3.92
C ALA A 40 -1.25 -2.63 2.44
N ASN A 41 -0.07 -2.92 1.88
CA ASN A 41 0.04 -3.59 0.59
C ASN A 41 0.12 -5.12 0.77
N GLY A 42 0.06 -5.87 -0.34
CA GLY A 42 0.09 -7.35 -0.31
C GLY A 42 1.26 -7.93 0.50
N PRO A 43 2.52 -7.49 0.28
CA PRO A 43 3.66 -7.98 1.05
C PRO A 43 3.59 -7.57 2.53
N GLY A 44 3.04 -6.38 2.83
CA GLY A 44 2.75 -5.94 4.19
C GLY A 44 1.76 -6.86 4.90
N ALA A 45 0.65 -7.19 4.24
CA ALA A 45 -0.34 -8.15 4.74
C ALA A 45 0.31 -9.51 5.06
N ALA A 46 1.12 -10.02 4.13
CA ALA A 46 1.86 -11.27 4.30
C ALA A 46 2.88 -11.22 5.46
N VAL A 47 3.51 -10.07 5.71
CA VAL A 47 4.41 -9.90 6.86
C VAL A 47 3.66 -10.07 8.19
N PHE A 48 2.42 -9.58 8.25
CA PHE A 48 1.53 -9.71 9.41
C PHE A 48 0.72 -11.02 9.42
N GLY A 49 0.94 -11.91 8.45
CA GLY A 49 0.30 -13.22 8.39
C GLY A 49 -1.15 -13.21 7.89
N TYR A 50 -1.52 -12.20 7.12
CA TYR A 50 -2.80 -12.14 6.41
C TYR A 50 -2.62 -12.65 4.96
N PRO A 51 -3.61 -13.38 4.41
CA PRO A 51 -3.55 -13.90 3.05
C PRO A 51 -3.86 -12.84 1.99
N ASP A 52 -4.59 -11.78 2.36
CA ASP A 52 -5.10 -10.73 1.48
C ASP A 52 -5.04 -9.36 2.17
N ILE A 53 -5.19 -8.31 1.37
CA ILE A 53 -5.14 -6.91 1.82
C ILE A 53 -6.41 -6.55 2.60
N GLU A 54 -7.57 -7.07 2.18
CA GLU A 54 -8.85 -6.80 2.83
C GLU A 54 -8.90 -7.29 4.27
N GLY A 55 -8.37 -8.47 4.54
CA GLY A 55 -8.39 -9.07 5.87
C GLY A 55 -7.54 -8.31 6.88
N ILE A 56 -6.53 -7.56 6.43
CA ILE A 56 -5.67 -6.78 7.32
C ILE A 56 -6.15 -5.34 7.50
N ILE A 57 -6.68 -4.68 6.46
CA ILE A 57 -7.13 -3.29 6.58
C ILE A 57 -8.30 -3.20 7.55
N GLY A 58 -8.19 -2.31 8.53
CA GLY A 58 -9.14 -2.15 9.60
C GLY A 58 -9.05 -3.23 10.70
N ALA A 59 -8.24 -4.27 10.53
CA ALA A 59 -8.06 -5.30 11.54
C ALA A 59 -7.15 -4.80 12.68
N SER A 60 -7.21 -5.48 13.82
CA SER A 60 -6.23 -5.25 14.89
C SER A 60 -4.82 -5.54 14.38
N ALA A 61 -3.86 -4.68 14.72
CA ALA A 61 -2.44 -4.86 14.40
C ALA A 61 -1.85 -6.13 15.03
N ARG A 62 -2.52 -6.72 16.02
CA ARG A 62 -2.12 -7.94 16.75
C ARG A 62 -0.67 -7.88 17.26
N LEU A 63 -0.15 -6.67 17.50
CA LEU A 63 1.18 -6.47 18.04
C LEU A 63 1.21 -6.90 19.52
N PRO A 64 2.12 -7.79 19.93
CA PRO A 64 2.33 -8.08 21.33
C PRO A 64 2.64 -6.80 22.12
N LEU A 65 2.24 -6.74 23.40
CA LEU A 65 2.46 -5.55 24.24
C LEU A 65 3.92 -5.07 24.24
N ILE A 66 4.88 -5.99 24.21
CA ILE A 66 6.30 -5.67 24.14
C ILE A 66 6.69 -4.98 22.82
N ALA A 67 6.10 -5.42 21.69
CA ALA A 67 6.33 -4.81 20.38
C ALA A 67 5.75 -3.40 20.33
N ARG A 68 4.53 -3.18 20.85
CA ARG A 68 3.93 -1.84 20.97
C ARG A 68 4.82 -0.90 21.79
N ARG A 69 5.30 -1.37 22.95
CA ARG A 69 6.22 -0.59 23.81
C ARG A 69 7.54 -0.26 23.13
N GLN A 70 8.12 -1.18 22.35
CA GLN A 70 9.33 -0.91 21.58
C GLN A 70 9.12 0.22 20.56
N ILE A 71 8.01 0.21 19.84
CA ILE A 71 7.69 1.28 18.88
C ILE A 71 7.48 2.61 19.62
N MET A 72 6.67 2.61 20.68
CA MET A 72 6.38 3.80 21.50
C MET A 72 7.61 4.38 22.20
N ALA A 73 8.64 3.57 22.47
CA ALA A 73 9.90 4.02 23.06
C ALA A 73 10.82 4.74 22.06
N THR A 74 10.47 4.75 20.77
CA THR A 74 11.22 5.49 19.76
C THR A 74 11.11 6.99 20.02
N SER A 75 12.26 7.69 20.06
CA SER A 75 12.28 9.13 20.35
C SER A 75 11.39 9.92 19.38
N GLY A 76 10.56 10.80 19.95
CA GLY A 76 9.63 11.64 19.18
C GLY A 76 8.26 11.03 18.91
N PHE A 77 7.96 9.82 19.41
CA PHE A 77 6.68 9.14 19.16
C PHE A 77 5.45 10.04 19.44
N PRO A 78 4.45 10.09 18.51
CA PRO A 78 4.38 9.37 17.24
C PRO A 78 5.13 10.03 16.06
N GLN A 79 5.70 11.23 16.22
CA GLN A 79 6.52 11.90 15.18
C GLN A 79 7.98 11.45 15.21
N ILE A 80 8.21 10.15 15.03
CA ILE A 80 9.54 9.53 15.14
C ILE A 80 10.53 9.92 14.02
N GLY A 81 10.10 10.68 13.02
CA GLY A 81 10.85 10.93 11.79
C GLY A 81 10.70 9.75 10.81
N SER A 82 11.71 9.53 9.96
CA SER A 82 11.72 8.45 8.98
C SER A 82 12.75 7.36 9.30
N ASP A 83 12.47 6.14 8.82
CA ASP A 83 13.38 5.01 8.72
C ASP A 83 14.10 4.62 10.02
N ARG A 84 13.37 4.69 11.14
CA ARG A 84 13.88 4.22 12.44
C ARG A 84 13.93 2.70 12.46
N ALA A 85 15.13 2.13 12.53
CA ALA A 85 15.29 0.70 12.60
C ALA A 85 14.74 0.14 13.93
N ILE A 86 13.78 -0.79 13.84
CA ILE A 86 13.19 -1.47 15.00
C ILE A 86 13.07 -2.96 14.67
N THR A 87 13.53 -3.82 15.58
CA THR A 87 13.31 -5.26 15.45
C THR A 87 12.12 -5.68 16.31
N LEU A 88 11.10 -6.25 15.67
CA LEU A 88 9.87 -6.69 16.32
C LEU A 88 9.71 -8.20 16.18
N ARG A 89 9.19 -8.85 17.23
CA ARG A 89 8.74 -10.24 17.13
C ARG A 89 7.26 -10.27 16.74
N LEU A 90 6.98 -10.83 15.57
CA LEU A 90 5.63 -11.06 15.09
C LEU A 90 5.26 -12.53 15.26
N ALA A 91 4.05 -12.79 15.73
CA ALA A 91 3.46 -14.11 15.79
C ALA A 91 2.56 -14.29 14.56
N THR A 92 2.89 -15.27 13.72
CA THR A 92 2.09 -15.65 12.55
C THR A 92 1.79 -17.13 12.67
N GLY A 93 0.54 -17.47 13.01
CA GLY A 93 0.14 -18.83 13.38
C GLY A 93 0.84 -19.30 14.66
N MET A 94 1.49 -20.47 14.61
CA MET A 94 2.24 -21.05 15.73
C MET A 94 3.70 -20.59 15.81
N VAL A 95 4.18 -19.81 14.84
CA VAL A 95 5.59 -19.41 14.73
C VAL A 95 5.74 -17.94 15.10
N SER A 96 6.75 -17.65 15.93
CA SER A 96 7.16 -16.27 16.23
C SER A 96 8.51 -15.97 15.58
N ARG A 97 8.54 -14.98 14.69
CA ARG A 97 9.75 -14.54 13.96
C ARG A 97 10.17 -13.13 14.35
N ALA A 98 11.47 -12.89 14.44
CA ALA A 98 12.03 -11.54 14.55
C ALA A 98 12.13 -10.93 13.15
N VAL A 99 11.56 -9.74 12.97
CA VAL A 99 11.53 -9.01 11.70
C VAL A 99 12.12 -7.63 11.94
N GLY A 100 13.09 -7.23 11.10
CA GLY A 100 13.64 -5.89 11.10
C GLY A 100 12.76 -4.96 10.28
N PHE A 101 12.17 -3.96 10.94
CA PHE A 101 11.37 -2.92 10.32
C PHE A 101 12.13 -1.59 10.27
N LEU A 102 11.77 -0.79 9.27
CA LEU A 102 11.98 0.65 9.25
C LEU A 102 10.65 1.30 9.65
N ALA A 103 10.64 2.02 10.77
CA ALA A 103 9.48 2.72 11.28
C ALA A 103 9.56 4.21 10.94
N SER A 104 8.48 4.74 10.35
CA SER A 104 8.37 6.14 9.94
C SER A 104 7.07 6.73 10.45
N ALA A 105 7.11 8.00 10.85
CA ALA A 105 5.89 8.79 11.04
C ALA A 105 5.31 9.14 9.67
N VAL A 106 4.01 8.97 9.50
CA VAL A 106 3.28 9.38 8.29
C VAL A 106 2.05 10.20 8.70
N ALA A 107 1.75 11.23 7.93
CA ALA A 107 0.50 11.97 8.03
C ALA A 107 -0.47 11.38 7.02
N MET A 108 -1.64 10.96 7.49
CA MET A 108 -2.73 10.46 6.66
C MET A 108 -3.37 11.61 5.87
N PRO A 109 -4.21 11.34 4.84
CA PRO A 109 -4.80 12.38 4.00
C PRO A 109 -5.60 13.46 4.76
N ASP A 110 -6.15 13.14 5.92
CA ASP A 110 -6.86 14.08 6.82
C ASP A 110 -5.95 14.76 7.86
N GLY A 111 -4.64 14.47 7.83
CA GLY A 111 -3.64 14.96 8.76
C GLY A 111 -3.48 14.12 10.03
N GLU A 112 -4.21 13.01 10.18
CA GLU A 112 -4.03 12.10 11.31
C GLU A 112 -2.60 11.52 11.31
N LYS A 113 -2.00 11.42 12.49
CA LYS A 113 -0.66 10.84 12.64
C LYS A 113 -0.76 9.33 12.68
N ALA A 114 0.08 8.67 11.91
CA ALA A 114 0.16 7.22 11.87
C ALA A 114 1.62 6.74 11.87
N ILE A 115 1.81 5.46 12.13
CA ILE A 115 3.12 4.82 12.12
C ILE A 115 3.18 3.83 10.96
N MET A 116 4.03 4.13 9.99
CA MET A 116 4.33 3.21 8.90
C MET A 116 5.46 2.27 9.31
N LEU A 117 5.23 0.97 9.17
CA LEU A 117 6.22 -0.09 9.32
C LEU A 117 6.55 -0.67 7.95
N THR A 118 7.84 -0.68 7.61
CA THR A 118 8.32 -1.11 6.30
C THR A 118 9.38 -2.21 6.42
N VAL A 119 9.29 -3.24 5.58
CA VAL A 119 10.34 -4.25 5.36
C VAL A 119 10.83 -4.14 3.91
N PRO A 120 12.11 -3.83 3.67
CA PRO A 120 12.64 -3.67 2.31
C PRO A 120 12.43 -4.91 1.42
N ALA A 121 12.11 -4.71 0.15
CA ALA A 121 11.83 -5.78 -0.82
C ALA A 121 12.97 -6.83 -0.95
N ALA A 122 14.23 -6.39 -0.81
CA ALA A 122 15.39 -7.26 -0.81
C ALA A 122 15.35 -8.32 0.31
N GLN A 123 14.66 -8.03 1.41
CA GLN A 123 14.49 -8.95 2.54
C GLN A 123 13.24 -9.85 2.38
N THR A 124 12.32 -9.50 1.48
CA THR A 124 11.11 -10.28 1.19
C THR A 124 11.27 -11.22 -0.01
N GLY A 125 12.45 -11.22 -0.65
CA GLY A 125 12.86 -12.21 -1.65
C GLY A 125 12.33 -11.98 -3.06
N SER A 126 11.90 -10.77 -3.42
CA SER A 126 11.50 -10.40 -4.79
C SER A 126 12.73 -10.12 -5.67
N ARG A 127 12.70 -10.51 -6.96
CA ARG A 127 13.88 -10.44 -7.84
C ARG A 127 13.70 -9.61 -9.12
N SER A 128 12.46 -9.35 -9.57
CA SER A 128 12.17 -8.50 -10.74
C SER A 128 11.08 -7.45 -10.47
N ALA A 129 11.03 -6.39 -11.29
CA ALA A 129 10.02 -5.32 -11.18
C ALA A 129 8.58 -5.83 -11.37
N ALA A 130 8.35 -6.73 -12.33
CA ALA A 130 7.03 -7.33 -12.55
C ALA A 130 6.59 -8.20 -11.36
N GLU A 131 7.51 -8.97 -10.75
CA GLU A 131 7.21 -9.73 -9.53
C GLU A 131 6.93 -8.81 -8.34
N ILE A 132 7.64 -7.69 -8.22
CA ILE A 132 7.39 -6.67 -7.20
C ILE A 132 5.99 -6.10 -7.36
N ALA A 133 5.63 -5.65 -8.56
CA ALA A 133 4.32 -5.08 -8.87
C ALA A 133 3.21 -6.10 -8.58
N SER A 134 3.35 -7.34 -9.09
CA SER A 134 2.37 -8.40 -8.85
C SER A 134 2.18 -8.72 -7.37
N ARG A 135 3.27 -8.77 -6.58
CA ARG A 135 3.18 -9.02 -5.14
C ARG A 135 2.57 -7.84 -4.38
N ALA A 136 2.87 -6.60 -4.79
CA ALA A 136 2.39 -5.38 -4.13
C ALA A 136 0.87 -5.29 -4.06
N ILE A 137 0.18 -5.78 -5.10
CA ILE A 137 -1.29 -5.88 -5.19
C ILE A 137 -1.79 -7.32 -5.08
N GLY A 138 -0.91 -8.26 -4.77
CA GLY A 138 -1.27 -9.66 -4.57
C GLY A 138 -2.17 -9.79 -3.35
N GLY A 139 -3.28 -10.51 -3.51
CA GLY A 139 -4.31 -10.63 -2.47
C GLY A 139 -5.23 -9.41 -2.37
N PHE A 140 -5.30 -8.55 -3.41
CA PHE A 140 -6.42 -7.61 -3.56
C PHE A 140 -7.59 -8.35 -4.22
N THR A 141 -8.68 -8.59 -3.49
CA THR A 141 -9.83 -9.41 -3.92
C THR A 141 -11.17 -8.68 -3.75
N GLU A 142 -11.15 -7.37 -3.53
CA GLU A 142 -12.32 -6.63 -3.08
C GLU A 142 -13.37 -6.64 -4.19
N ASP A 143 -14.57 -7.13 -3.87
CA ASP A 143 -15.62 -7.33 -4.85
C ASP A 143 -15.91 -6.04 -5.62
N GLY A 144 -15.77 -6.11 -6.95
CA GLY A 144 -16.00 -4.98 -7.86
C GLY A 144 -14.89 -3.92 -7.88
N HIS A 145 -13.79 -4.13 -7.15
CA HIS A 145 -12.62 -3.26 -7.18
C HIS A 145 -11.43 -3.97 -7.83
N PHE A 146 -10.70 -3.25 -8.66
CA PHE A 146 -9.56 -3.79 -9.39
C PHE A 146 -8.42 -2.80 -9.37
N ILE A 147 -7.20 -3.31 -9.33
CA ILE A 147 -5.98 -2.49 -9.33
C ILE A 147 -5.00 -3.01 -10.36
N ALA A 148 -4.30 -2.09 -11.00
CA ALA A 148 -3.23 -2.41 -11.94
C ALA A 148 -2.06 -1.45 -11.77
N PHE A 149 -0.85 -1.98 -11.95
CA PHE A 149 0.34 -1.19 -12.24
C PHE A 149 0.43 -1.00 -13.74
N VAL A 150 0.58 0.26 -14.13
CA VAL A 150 0.63 0.69 -15.52
C VAL A 150 1.91 1.49 -15.72
N ASP A 151 2.65 1.19 -16.79
CA ASP A 151 3.85 1.92 -17.15
C ASP A 151 3.53 3.28 -17.81
N ALA A 152 4.58 4.07 -18.11
CA ALA A 152 4.45 5.39 -18.72
C ALA A 152 3.78 5.38 -20.12
N ALA A 153 3.70 4.21 -20.79
CA ALA A 153 3.06 4.06 -22.09
C ALA A 153 1.60 3.57 -21.99
N GLY A 154 1.06 3.39 -20.77
CA GLY A 154 -0.28 2.84 -20.58
C GLY A 154 -0.35 1.31 -20.63
N LYS A 155 0.80 0.62 -20.61
CA LYS A 155 0.83 -0.85 -20.61
C LYS A 155 0.74 -1.38 -19.18
N VAL A 156 -0.12 -2.37 -18.98
CA VAL A 156 -0.26 -3.07 -17.70
C VAL A 156 0.97 -3.95 -17.44
N GLU A 157 1.66 -3.70 -16.33
CA GLU A 157 2.81 -4.49 -15.86
C GLU A 157 2.38 -5.58 -14.86
N ALA A 158 1.36 -5.29 -14.05
CA ALA A 158 0.71 -6.23 -13.15
C ALA A 158 -0.73 -5.78 -12.89
N ALA A 159 -1.64 -6.71 -12.65
CA ALA A 159 -3.02 -6.39 -12.28
C ALA A 159 -3.60 -7.44 -11.34
N SER A 160 -4.62 -7.05 -10.58
CA SER A 160 -5.44 -7.96 -9.79
C SER A 160 -6.27 -8.87 -10.71
N ASP A 161 -6.72 -10.00 -10.16
CA ASP A 161 -7.58 -10.92 -10.89
C ASP A 161 -8.86 -10.21 -11.38
N GLY A 162 -9.28 -10.51 -12.61
CA GLY A 162 -10.47 -9.90 -13.21
C GLY A 162 -10.29 -8.52 -13.82
N PHE A 163 -9.16 -7.81 -13.60
CA PHE A 163 -8.93 -6.49 -14.20
C PHE A 163 -9.05 -6.50 -15.74
N ALA A 164 -8.51 -7.54 -16.40
CA ALA A 164 -8.59 -7.67 -17.85
C ALA A 164 -10.04 -7.78 -18.38
N ALA A 165 -10.98 -8.29 -17.57
CA ALA A 165 -12.39 -8.42 -17.95
C ALA A 165 -13.12 -7.07 -17.99
N LEU A 166 -12.54 -6.01 -17.42
CA LEU A 166 -13.07 -4.65 -17.53
C LEU A 166 -13.03 -4.13 -18.98
N GLY A 167 -12.17 -4.68 -19.84
CA GLY A 167 -12.09 -4.29 -21.24
C GLY A 167 -11.63 -2.85 -21.46
N ILE A 168 -10.84 -2.30 -20.53
CA ILE A 168 -10.22 -0.97 -20.67
C ILE A 168 -9.13 -1.07 -21.74
N LEU A 169 -9.23 -0.23 -22.78
CA LEU A 169 -8.30 -0.26 -23.89
C LEU A 169 -6.93 0.34 -23.49
N PRO A 170 -5.82 -0.14 -24.08
CA PRO A 170 -4.49 0.43 -23.81
C PRO A 170 -4.40 1.93 -24.09
N GLU A 171 -5.07 2.43 -25.14
CA GLU A 171 -5.16 3.87 -25.43
C GLU A 171 -5.87 4.67 -24.33
N THR A 172 -6.85 4.06 -23.67
CA THR A 172 -7.55 4.68 -22.53
C THR A 172 -6.65 4.75 -21.30
N LEU A 173 -5.85 3.71 -21.05
CA LEU A 173 -4.83 3.72 -20.00
C LEU A 173 -3.74 4.75 -20.29
N ALA A 174 -3.25 4.82 -21.52
CA ALA A 174 -2.26 5.82 -21.94
C ALA A 174 -2.77 7.26 -21.76
N ALA A 175 -4.05 7.52 -22.08
CA ALA A 175 -4.67 8.81 -21.84
C ALA A 175 -4.74 9.16 -20.34
N LEU A 176 -5.09 8.20 -19.47
CA LEU A 176 -5.06 8.41 -18.02
C LEU A 176 -3.65 8.71 -17.49
N VAL A 177 -2.64 8.03 -18.04
CA VAL A 177 -1.23 8.29 -17.69
C VAL A 177 -0.82 9.70 -18.10
N ALA A 178 -1.22 10.16 -19.28
CA ALA A 178 -0.97 11.54 -19.72
C ALA A 178 -1.68 12.55 -18.81
N ASP A 179 -2.93 12.31 -18.44
CA ASP A 179 -3.69 13.21 -17.58
C ASP A 179 -3.07 13.35 -16.17
N VAL A 180 -2.59 12.26 -15.57
CA VAL A 180 -1.93 12.32 -14.25
C VAL A 180 -0.53 12.94 -14.32
N ALA A 181 0.11 12.94 -15.50
CA ALA A 181 1.42 13.55 -15.68
C ALA A 181 1.36 15.06 -15.45
N ASP A 182 0.26 15.68 -15.90
CA ASP A 182 0.00 17.11 -15.79
C ASP A 182 -0.65 17.54 -14.46
N ASP A 183 -1.04 16.59 -13.62
CA ASP A 183 -1.73 16.84 -12.35
C ASP A 183 -0.74 17.03 -11.17
N SER A 184 -0.92 18.10 -10.40
CA SER A 184 -0.05 18.43 -9.25
C SER A 184 -0.23 17.49 -8.06
N ASP A 185 -1.44 16.97 -7.88
CA ASP A 185 -1.81 16.06 -6.80
C ASP A 185 -1.47 14.61 -7.15
N ARG A 186 -0.96 14.37 -8.38
CA ARG A 186 -0.46 13.08 -8.87
C ARG A 186 -1.54 12.00 -8.85
N ILE A 187 -2.80 12.42 -8.87
CA ILE A 187 -3.97 11.57 -8.78
C ILE A 187 -5.08 12.10 -9.67
N VAL A 188 -5.59 11.27 -10.57
CA VAL A 188 -6.76 11.59 -11.40
C VAL A 188 -7.88 10.62 -11.06
N LYS A 189 -9.09 11.12 -10.79
CA LYS A 189 -10.29 10.30 -10.55
C LYS A 189 -11.36 10.65 -11.59
N ARG A 190 -11.76 9.69 -12.41
CA ARG A 190 -12.80 9.89 -13.44
C ARG A 190 -13.49 8.59 -13.87
N LEU A 191 -14.55 8.74 -14.65
CA LEU A 191 -15.15 7.62 -15.37
C LEU A 191 -14.28 7.22 -16.57
N VAL A 192 -14.05 5.91 -16.73
CA VAL A 192 -13.17 5.32 -17.74
C VAL A 192 -13.94 4.28 -18.56
N PRO A 193 -13.97 4.41 -19.89
CA PRO A 193 -14.58 3.41 -20.76
C PRO A 193 -13.92 2.03 -20.63
N GLY A 194 -14.73 0.98 -20.57
CA GLY A 194 -14.26 -0.40 -20.59
C GLY A 194 -15.31 -1.34 -21.18
N GLY A 195 -14.97 -2.03 -22.27
CA GLY A 195 -15.94 -2.85 -23.01
C GLY A 195 -17.18 -2.04 -23.42
N SER A 196 -18.36 -2.47 -22.98
CA SER A 196 -19.64 -1.76 -23.18
C SER A 196 -20.04 -0.86 -22.01
N ASN A 197 -19.19 -0.71 -20.99
CA ASN A 197 -19.48 -0.02 -19.73
C ASN A 197 -18.53 1.17 -19.51
N SER A 198 -18.77 1.91 -18.43
CA SER A 198 -17.88 2.94 -17.91
C SER A 198 -17.69 2.72 -16.41
N TYR A 199 -16.45 2.78 -15.95
CA TYR A 199 -16.05 2.44 -14.59
C TYR A 199 -15.50 3.67 -13.85
N PRO A 200 -15.85 3.90 -12.58
CA PRO A 200 -15.13 4.86 -11.76
C PRO A 200 -13.71 4.34 -11.54
N ALA A 201 -12.71 5.12 -11.95
CA ALA A 201 -11.32 4.76 -11.83
C ALA A 201 -10.50 5.92 -11.25
N GLY A 202 -9.48 5.55 -10.49
CA GLY A 202 -8.41 6.45 -10.08
C GLY A 202 -7.09 5.99 -10.70
N LEU A 203 -6.23 6.93 -11.08
CA LEU A 203 -4.85 6.65 -11.44
C LEU A 203 -3.92 7.53 -10.60
N ALA A 204 -2.94 6.89 -9.96
CA ALA A 204 -1.95 7.51 -9.10
C ALA A 204 -0.56 7.40 -9.74
N ARG A 205 0.16 8.51 -9.86
CA ARG A 205 1.55 8.51 -10.31
C ARG A 205 2.49 8.14 -9.16
N LEU A 206 3.08 6.94 -9.24
CA LEU A 206 3.97 6.44 -8.18
C LEU A 206 5.43 6.86 -8.38
N THR A 207 5.92 6.89 -9.62
CA THR A 207 7.30 7.26 -9.94
C THR A 207 7.35 8.49 -10.84
N GLU A 208 8.40 9.30 -10.72
CA GLU A 208 8.73 10.30 -11.73
C GLU A 208 9.53 9.55 -12.81
N THR A 209 8.97 9.34 -13.99
CA THR A 209 9.75 8.87 -15.15
C THR A 209 9.52 9.85 -16.29
#